data_AF-A0A1V2RA75-F1
#
_entry.id   AF-A0A1V2RA75-F1
#
_cell.length_a   1.000
_cell.length_b   1.000
_cell.length_c   1.000
_cell.angle_alpha   90.00
_cell.angle_beta   90.00
_cell.angle_gamma   90.00
#
_symmetry.space_group_name_H-M   'P 1'
#
loop_
_entity.id
_entity.type
_entity.pdbx_description
1 polymer ?
#
loop_
_entity_poly.entity_id
_entity_poly.type
_entity_poly.pdbx_seq_one_letter_code
_entity_poly.pdbx_strand_id
1 'polypeptide(L)'
;MNVTHTGIGTADRPDTVVPGRRPAARMPRPRATRPAPAAQPAPAKRHVRPGGPGDPFPLVNATGGAELLRIGAARFARLARVGCFDPVDIRLNRHWVIVWRYPAEELLTFAEQYPALLKGPAPAELRDLLRHGADLRPPRWRRRRTALLAGQAEDPWQKAAALAAVLEPPALDAAVPDAEERSLLFRLRPPLIDGRLSPEQQDVVAPLLTAADPVEAREYCAALLDALAAARAVQSAASAAVRAVRRP
;
A
#
# COMPACT_ATOMS: atom_id res chain seq x y z
N MET A 1 64.90 22.29 30.61
CA MET A 1 65.94 23.32 30.44
C MET A 1 65.48 24.19 29.27
N ASN A 2 65.03 25.45 29.37
CA ASN A 2 65.26 26.55 30.30
C ASN A 2 64.01 27.48 30.29
N VAL A 3 63.40 27.84 31.44
CA VAL A 3 63.50 29.15 32.18
C VAL A 3 63.33 30.38 31.27
N THR A 4 62.59 31.48 31.51
CA THR A 4 61.52 31.97 32.43
C THR A 4 61.32 33.47 32.11
N HIS A 5 60.11 34.03 32.37
CA HIS A 5 59.84 35.40 32.90
C HIS A 5 60.23 36.63 32.02
N THR A 6 59.68 37.85 32.07
CA THR A 6 58.59 38.56 32.79
C THR A 6 58.58 40.01 32.26
N GLY A 7 57.44 40.72 32.38
CA GLY A 7 57.34 42.19 32.41
C GLY A 7 56.16 42.69 31.57
N ILE A 8 54.97 42.99 32.13
CA ILE A 8 54.55 44.13 32.98
C ILE A 8 54.80 45.51 32.33
N GLY A 9 53.71 46.20 31.99
CA GLY A 9 53.68 47.61 31.60
C GLY A 9 52.23 48.12 31.56
N THR A 10 51.87 48.91 32.56
CA THR A 10 50.52 49.37 32.94
C THR A 10 50.12 50.66 32.22
N ALA A 11 48.80 50.85 32.09
CA ALA A 11 48.06 52.11 31.92
C ALA A 11 48.31 52.96 30.66
N ASP A 12 47.27 53.15 29.84
CA ASP A 12 46.56 54.43 29.85
C ASP A 12 45.17 54.31 29.20
N ARG A 13 44.17 54.97 29.80
CA ARG A 13 42.86 55.26 29.20
C ARG A 13 42.77 56.78 29.25
N PRO A 14 42.41 57.43 28.13
CA PRO A 14 41.14 58.14 28.20
C PRO A 14 40.31 58.15 26.91
N ASP A 15 39.00 58.25 27.17
CA ASP A 15 37.98 59.04 26.47
C ASP A 15 37.70 58.85 24.97
N THR A 16 36.62 58.10 24.75
CA THR A 16 35.36 58.60 24.21
C THR A 16 35.43 59.69 23.13
N VAL A 17 35.36 59.29 21.86
CA VAL A 17 34.54 59.98 20.85
C VAL A 17 33.96 58.94 19.90
N VAL A 18 32.64 58.83 19.91
CA VAL A 18 31.82 58.13 18.91
C VAL A 18 31.75 59.01 17.65
N PRO A 19 31.98 58.44 16.46
CA PRO A 19 31.21 58.90 15.30
C PRO A 19 30.65 57.75 14.46
N GLY A 20 29.34 57.83 14.23
CA GLY A 20 28.72 57.54 12.94
C GLY A 20 28.82 56.12 12.40
N ARG A 21 28.02 55.21 12.95
CA ARG A 21 27.65 53.96 12.26
C ARG A 21 26.87 54.30 10.99
N ARG A 22 27.53 54.31 9.84
CA ARG A 22 26.88 54.19 8.53
C ARG A 22 26.15 52.83 8.49
N PRO A 23 24.86 52.76 8.09
CA PRO A 23 24.19 51.49 7.96
C PRO A 23 24.83 50.68 6.83
N ALA A 24 25.30 49.48 7.15
CA ALA A 24 25.75 48.51 6.17
C ALA A 24 24.62 48.18 5.19
N ALA A 25 24.94 48.22 3.90
CA ALA A 25 24.05 47.80 2.83
C ALA A 25 23.53 46.38 3.11
N ARG A 26 22.21 46.29 3.25
CA ARG A 26 21.47 45.05 3.45
C ARG A 26 21.61 44.21 2.18
N MET A 27 22.45 43.18 2.22
CA MET A 27 22.47 42.15 1.16
C MET A 27 21.04 41.58 0.99
N PRO A 28 20.55 41.39 -0.24
CA PRO A 28 19.29 40.72 -0.46
C PRO A 28 19.44 39.25 -0.02
N ARG A 29 18.59 38.85 0.94
CA ARG A 29 18.47 37.44 1.34
C ARG A 29 18.10 36.60 0.11
N PRO A 30 18.68 35.40 -0.07
CA PRO A 30 18.19 34.49 -1.08
C PRO A 30 16.72 34.18 -0.77
N ARG A 31 15.85 34.39 -1.77
CA ARG A 31 14.43 34.01 -1.71
C ARG A 31 14.39 32.53 -1.34
N ALA A 32 13.80 32.22 -0.19
CA ALA A 32 13.46 30.85 0.16
C ALA A 32 12.58 30.30 -0.95
N THR A 33 13.10 29.33 -1.70
CA THR A 33 12.34 28.58 -2.69
C THR A 33 11.21 27.91 -1.93
N ARG A 34 9.98 28.32 -2.22
CA ARG A 34 8.78 27.73 -1.63
C ARG A 34 8.82 26.22 -1.93
N PRO A 35 8.75 25.33 -0.92
CA PRO A 35 8.67 23.90 -1.21
C PRO A 35 7.43 23.66 -2.05
N ALA A 36 7.60 22.93 -3.15
CA ALA A 36 6.50 22.45 -3.98
C ALA A 36 5.53 21.68 -3.07
N PRO A 37 4.20 21.87 -3.21
CA PRO A 37 3.25 21.12 -2.41
C PRO A 37 3.45 19.63 -2.68
N ALA A 38 3.72 18.87 -1.62
CA ALA A 38 3.68 17.42 -1.67
C ALA A 38 2.36 17.00 -2.33
N ALA A 39 2.47 16.25 -3.44
CA ALA A 39 1.31 15.72 -4.14
C ALA A 39 0.47 14.95 -3.12
N GLN A 40 -0.69 15.49 -2.79
CA GLN A 40 -1.66 14.86 -1.91
C GLN A 40 -2.04 13.51 -2.53
N PRO A 41 -2.03 12.40 -1.78
CA PRO A 41 -2.56 11.15 -2.30
C PRO A 41 -4.03 11.39 -2.65
N ALA A 42 -4.40 11.06 -3.89
CA ALA A 42 -5.76 11.19 -4.39
C ALA A 42 -6.76 10.50 -3.45
N PRO A 43 -7.99 11.03 -3.29
CA PRO A 43 -8.98 10.46 -2.38
C PRO A 43 -9.25 9.00 -2.78
N ALA A 44 -9.27 8.11 -1.78
CA ALA A 44 -9.59 6.69 -1.95
C ALA A 44 -10.95 6.57 -2.65
N LYS A 45 -10.94 6.16 -3.92
CA LYS A 45 -12.16 5.89 -4.68
C LYS A 45 -12.94 4.79 -3.94
N ARG A 46 -14.19 5.08 -3.61
CA ARG A 46 -15.15 4.11 -3.07
C ARG A 46 -15.18 2.91 -4.02
N HIS A 47 -14.72 1.74 -3.59
CA HIS A 47 -14.72 0.52 -4.39
C HIS A 47 -16.17 0.05 -4.59
N VAL A 48 -16.84 0.53 -5.63
CA VAL A 48 -18.02 -0.13 -6.19
C VAL A 48 -17.56 -1.50 -6.69
N ARG A 49 -18.28 -2.57 -6.37
CA ARG A 49 -18.00 -3.92 -6.87
C ARG A 49 -18.20 -3.91 -8.39
N PRO A 50 -17.13 -3.96 -9.22
CA PRO A 50 -17.31 -3.99 -10.66
C PRO A 50 -17.71 -5.41 -11.09
N GLY A 51 -18.70 -5.53 -11.96
CA GLY A 51 -19.13 -6.79 -12.56
C GLY A 51 -20.39 -7.45 -11.98
N GLY A 52 -21.28 -6.68 -11.32
CA GLY A 52 -22.63 -7.17 -11.03
C GLY A 52 -23.49 -7.30 -12.31
N PRO A 53 -24.52 -8.16 -12.35
CA PRO A 53 -25.46 -8.15 -13.46
C PRO A 53 -26.12 -6.77 -13.55
N GLY A 54 -25.90 -6.05 -14.66
CA GLY A 54 -26.33 -4.66 -14.87
C GLY A 54 -25.22 -3.59 -14.85
N ASP A 55 -23.96 -3.99 -14.67
CA ASP A 55 -22.82 -3.05 -14.71
C ASP A 55 -22.50 -2.63 -16.17
N PRO A 56 -22.46 -1.32 -16.50
CA PRO A 56 -22.14 -0.84 -17.85
C PRO A 56 -20.76 -1.26 -18.36
N PHE A 57 -19.83 -1.67 -17.48
CA PHE A 57 -18.48 -2.07 -17.86
C PHE A 57 -18.14 -3.50 -17.39
N PRO A 58 -18.08 -4.49 -18.31
CA PRO A 58 -17.79 -5.87 -17.92
C PRO A 58 -16.34 -6.04 -17.45
N LEU A 59 -16.12 -7.05 -16.60
CA LEU A 59 -14.78 -7.51 -16.27
C LEU A 59 -14.19 -8.30 -17.45
N VAL A 60 -13.08 -7.83 -18.00
CA VAL A 60 -12.38 -8.44 -19.15
C VAL A 60 -11.14 -9.19 -18.71
N ASN A 61 -10.79 -10.25 -19.45
CA ASN A 61 -9.50 -10.92 -19.30
C ASN A 61 -8.39 -10.16 -20.07
N ALA A 62 -7.16 -10.66 -20.05
CA ALA A 62 -6.05 -10.00 -20.75
C ALA A 62 -6.25 -9.84 -22.26
N THR A 63 -6.89 -10.80 -22.92
CA THR A 63 -7.20 -10.72 -24.36
C THR A 63 -8.23 -9.63 -24.63
N GLY A 64 -9.36 -9.66 -23.93
CA GLY A 64 -10.41 -8.63 -24.07
C GLY A 64 -9.92 -7.24 -23.67
N GLY A 65 -9.06 -7.13 -22.64
CA GLY A 65 -8.42 -5.87 -22.27
C GLY A 65 -7.47 -5.35 -23.34
N ALA A 66 -6.70 -6.22 -24.01
CA ALA A 66 -5.84 -5.82 -25.12
C ALA A 66 -6.63 -5.32 -26.32
N GLU A 67 -7.74 -6.00 -26.67
CA GLU A 67 -8.67 -5.59 -27.73
C GLU A 67 -9.32 -4.25 -27.42
N LEU A 68 -9.81 -4.07 -26.18
CA LEU A 68 -10.43 -2.83 -25.70
C LEU A 68 -9.47 -1.64 -25.82
N LEU A 69 -8.20 -1.85 -25.50
CA LEU A 69 -7.15 -0.84 -25.57
C LEU A 69 -6.50 -0.70 -26.96
N ARG A 70 -6.88 -1.55 -27.93
CA ARG A 70 -6.30 -1.61 -29.27
C ARG A 70 -4.78 -1.79 -29.26
N ILE A 71 -4.29 -2.67 -28.39
CA ILE A 71 -2.87 -3.05 -28.27
C ILE A 71 -2.67 -4.55 -28.43
N GLY A 72 -1.45 -4.99 -28.72
CA GLY A 72 -1.12 -6.43 -28.74
C GLY A 72 -1.15 -7.05 -27.34
N ALA A 73 -1.59 -8.32 -27.24
CA ALA A 73 -1.68 -9.06 -25.98
C ALA A 73 -0.36 -9.09 -25.18
N ALA A 74 0.79 -9.20 -25.86
CA ALA A 74 2.10 -9.14 -25.23
C ALA A 74 2.42 -7.77 -24.59
N ARG A 75 1.89 -6.67 -25.15
CA ARG A 75 2.01 -5.34 -24.54
C ARG A 75 1.11 -5.24 -23.32
N PHE A 76 -0.14 -5.69 -23.44
CA PHE A 76 -1.09 -5.71 -22.31
C PHE A 76 -0.52 -6.49 -21.12
N ALA A 77 -0.02 -7.70 -21.35
CA ALA A 77 0.56 -8.54 -20.31
C ALA A 77 1.76 -7.86 -19.62
N ARG A 78 2.62 -7.17 -20.38
CA ARG A 78 3.75 -6.41 -19.83
C ARG A 78 3.28 -5.25 -18.94
N LEU A 79 2.31 -4.46 -19.40
CA LEU A 79 1.73 -3.36 -18.63
C LEU A 79 1.02 -3.86 -17.36
N ALA A 80 0.31 -4.99 -17.44
CA ALA A 80 -0.32 -5.60 -16.28
C ALA A 80 0.72 -6.05 -15.23
N ARG A 81 1.80 -6.72 -15.67
CA ARG A 81 2.87 -7.23 -14.78
C ARG A 81 3.61 -6.14 -14.04
N VAL A 82 3.79 -4.97 -14.65
CA VAL A 82 4.43 -3.81 -14.00
C VAL A 82 3.44 -2.94 -13.22
N GLY A 83 2.20 -3.40 -13.03
CA GLY A 83 1.22 -2.74 -12.16
C GLY A 83 0.54 -1.52 -12.77
N CYS A 84 0.55 -1.36 -14.10
CA CYS A 84 -0.27 -0.34 -14.76
C CYS A 84 -1.77 -0.66 -14.65
N PHE A 85 -2.12 -1.94 -14.49
CA PHE A 85 -3.48 -2.40 -14.34
C PHE A 85 -3.62 -3.20 -13.04
N ASP A 86 -4.72 -2.96 -12.34
CA ASP A 86 -5.07 -3.66 -11.10
C ASP A 86 -6.09 -4.75 -11.38
N PRO A 87 -5.74 -6.04 -11.26
CA PRO A 87 -6.72 -7.10 -11.34
C PRO A 87 -7.69 -7.00 -10.16
N VAL A 88 -8.96 -7.27 -10.42
CA VAL A 88 -10.01 -7.27 -9.38
C VAL A 88 -10.54 -8.65 -9.05
N ASP A 89 -10.41 -9.58 -10.00
CA ASP A 89 -10.93 -10.93 -9.89
C ASP A 89 -9.94 -11.88 -10.57
N ILE A 90 -9.96 -13.13 -10.10
CA ILE A 90 -9.16 -14.22 -10.64
C ILE A 90 -10.05 -15.41 -10.91
N ARG A 91 -9.81 -16.07 -12.02
CA ARG A 91 -10.49 -17.32 -12.37
C ARG A 91 -9.49 -18.37 -12.77
N LEU A 92 -9.74 -19.62 -12.39
CA LEU A 92 -9.06 -20.74 -13.00
C LEU A 92 -9.80 -21.12 -14.28
N ASN A 93 -9.08 -21.27 -15.38
CA ASN A 93 -9.67 -21.88 -16.57
C ASN A 93 -9.81 -23.41 -16.40
N ARG A 94 -10.39 -24.09 -17.40
CA ARG A 94 -10.53 -25.55 -17.41
C ARG A 94 -9.20 -26.33 -17.33
N HIS A 95 -8.08 -25.65 -17.54
CA HIS A 95 -6.71 -26.17 -17.49
C HIS A 95 -5.96 -25.67 -16.24
N TRP A 96 -6.68 -25.12 -15.25
CA TRP A 96 -6.15 -24.57 -14.00
C TRP A 96 -5.12 -23.46 -14.16
N VAL A 97 -5.15 -22.75 -15.28
CA VAL A 97 -4.35 -21.54 -15.47
C VAL A 97 -5.10 -20.36 -14.86
N ILE A 98 -4.38 -19.53 -14.09
CA ILE A 98 -4.90 -18.30 -13.51
C ILE A 98 -5.18 -17.26 -14.61
N VAL A 99 -6.43 -16.85 -14.70
CA VAL A 99 -6.94 -15.82 -15.58
C VAL A 99 -7.29 -14.59 -14.74
N TRP A 100 -6.50 -13.54 -14.94
CA TRP A 100 -6.70 -12.23 -14.34
C TRP A 100 -7.86 -11.50 -15.02
N ARG A 101 -8.68 -10.82 -14.23
CA ARG A 101 -9.79 -10.01 -14.72
C ARG A 101 -9.64 -8.57 -14.28
N TYR A 102 -9.91 -7.66 -15.21
CA TYR A 102 -9.71 -6.23 -15.09
C TYR A 102 -11.02 -5.50 -15.36
N PRO A 103 -11.34 -4.42 -14.63
CA PRO A 103 -12.49 -3.58 -14.95
C PRO A 103 -12.25 -2.85 -16.27
N ALA A 104 -13.15 -3.00 -17.24
CA ALA A 104 -13.00 -2.33 -18.54
C ALA A 104 -12.92 -0.80 -18.40
N GLU A 105 -13.69 -0.21 -17.48
CA GLU A 105 -13.67 1.23 -17.20
C GLU A 105 -12.29 1.74 -16.75
N GLU A 106 -11.61 0.99 -15.86
CA GLU A 106 -10.29 1.38 -15.37
C GLU A 106 -9.23 1.29 -16.47
N LEU A 107 -9.36 0.30 -17.36
CA LEU A 107 -8.48 0.20 -18.52
C LEU A 107 -8.68 1.40 -19.46
N LEU A 108 -9.93 1.78 -19.76
CA LEU A 108 -10.22 2.93 -20.61
C LEU A 108 -9.75 4.24 -19.97
N THR A 109 -10.02 4.43 -18.68
CA THR A 109 -9.53 5.58 -17.91
C THR A 109 -8.00 5.67 -17.97
N PHE A 110 -7.31 4.55 -17.81
CA PHE A 110 -5.86 4.52 -17.94
C PHE A 110 -5.39 4.91 -19.35
N ALA A 111 -6.11 4.47 -20.39
CA ALA A 111 -5.79 4.80 -21.78
C ALA A 111 -5.86 6.30 -22.06
N GLU A 112 -6.84 6.97 -21.46
CA GLU A 112 -7.02 8.42 -21.56
C GLU A 112 -5.92 9.17 -20.81
N GLN A 113 -5.55 8.69 -19.62
CA GLN A 113 -4.54 9.35 -18.77
C GLN A 113 -3.11 9.12 -19.26
N TYR A 114 -2.81 7.95 -19.81
CA TYR A 114 -1.45 7.54 -20.18
C TYR A 114 -1.37 6.98 -21.61
N PRO A 115 -1.81 7.72 -22.65
CA PRO A 115 -1.86 7.21 -24.01
C PRO A 115 -0.47 6.86 -24.58
N ALA A 116 0.58 7.51 -24.07
CA ALA A 116 1.96 7.25 -24.47
C ALA A 116 2.44 5.84 -24.06
N LEU A 117 1.89 5.24 -23.01
CA LEU A 117 2.25 3.87 -22.59
C LEU A 117 1.63 2.80 -23.49
N LEU A 118 0.54 3.15 -24.19
CA LEU A 118 -0.15 2.23 -25.11
C LEU A 118 0.53 2.14 -26.47
N LYS A 119 1.26 3.18 -26.88
CA LYS A 119 1.91 3.31 -28.19
C LYS A 119 3.44 3.33 -28.07
N GLY A 120 4.16 3.11 -29.17
CA GLY A 120 5.62 3.26 -29.20
C GLY A 120 6.41 2.28 -28.30
N PRO A 121 7.73 2.46 -28.13
CA PRO A 121 8.56 1.63 -27.28
C PRO A 121 8.17 1.78 -25.80
N ALA A 122 8.31 0.71 -25.01
CA ALA A 122 8.13 0.78 -23.57
C ALA A 122 9.19 1.70 -22.95
N PRO A 123 8.83 2.58 -21.98
CA PRO A 123 9.80 3.39 -21.24
C PRO A 123 10.94 2.53 -20.64
N ALA A 124 12.11 3.12 -20.44
CA ALA A 124 13.29 2.40 -19.96
C ALA A 124 13.03 1.74 -18.60
N GLU A 125 12.37 2.47 -17.70
CA GLU A 125 11.99 2.05 -16.36
C GLU A 125 11.06 0.83 -16.40
N LEU A 126 10.11 0.83 -17.35
CA LEU A 126 9.21 -0.30 -17.57
C LEU A 126 9.95 -1.54 -18.07
N ARG A 127 10.95 -1.34 -18.94
CA ARG A 127 11.79 -2.42 -19.45
C ARG A 127 12.68 -3.01 -18.37
N ASP A 128 13.16 -2.21 -17.43
CA ASP A 128 13.96 -2.67 -16.29
C ASP A 128 13.13 -3.51 -15.33
N LEU A 129 11.94 -3.03 -14.94
CA LEU A 129 11.00 -3.80 -14.11
C LEU A 129 10.65 -5.17 -14.73
N LEU A 130 10.43 -5.21 -16.04
CA LEU A 130 10.17 -6.46 -16.77
C LEU A 130 11.39 -7.37 -16.86
N ARG A 131 12.60 -6.81 -17.00
CA ARG A 131 13.87 -7.58 -17.01
C ARG A 131 14.13 -8.27 -15.67
N HIS A 132 13.74 -7.64 -14.56
CA HIS A 132 13.79 -8.26 -13.24
C HIS A 132 12.72 -9.34 -13.01
N GLY A 133 11.82 -9.56 -13.98
CA GLY A 133 10.82 -10.63 -13.94
C GLY A 133 9.68 -10.41 -12.94
N ALA A 134 9.68 -9.30 -12.22
CA ALA A 134 8.66 -8.99 -11.21
C ALA A 134 7.26 -8.97 -11.84
N ASP A 135 6.34 -9.73 -11.25
CA ASP A 135 4.92 -9.67 -11.56
C ASP A 135 4.21 -9.03 -10.37
N LEU A 136 3.73 -7.80 -10.57
CA LEU A 136 3.03 -7.02 -9.56
C LEU A 136 1.54 -7.31 -9.52
N ARG A 137 1.01 -8.16 -10.41
CA ARG A 137 -0.42 -8.53 -10.39
C ARG A 137 -0.82 -9.20 -9.07
N PRO A 138 -0.07 -10.20 -8.54
CA PRO A 138 -0.38 -10.82 -7.24
C PRO A 138 -0.48 -9.84 -6.07
N PRO A 139 0.55 -9.04 -5.72
CA PRO A 139 0.46 -8.15 -4.56
C PRO A 139 -0.61 -7.07 -4.75
N ARG A 140 -0.80 -6.56 -5.97
CA ARG A 140 -1.82 -5.53 -6.24
C ARG A 140 -3.24 -6.09 -6.12
N TRP A 141 -3.47 -7.31 -6.60
CA TRP A 141 -4.74 -8.01 -6.42
C TRP A 141 -5.01 -8.28 -4.93
N ARG A 142 -4.03 -8.82 -4.17
CA ARG A 142 -4.20 -9.07 -2.73
C ARG A 142 -4.53 -7.78 -1.98
N ARG A 143 -3.80 -6.70 -2.25
CA ARG A 143 -4.06 -5.38 -1.64
C ARG A 143 -5.49 -4.92 -1.88
N ARG A 144 -5.95 -5.03 -3.13
CA ARG A 144 -7.31 -4.62 -3.51
C ARG A 144 -8.37 -5.53 -2.90
N ARG A 145 -8.16 -6.85 -2.92
CA ARG A 145 -9.10 -7.84 -2.37
C ARG A 145 -9.23 -7.71 -0.85
N THR A 146 -8.11 -7.61 -0.15
CA THR A 146 -8.11 -7.42 1.32
C THR A 146 -8.72 -6.08 1.71
N ALA A 147 -8.47 -5.00 0.95
CA ALA A 147 -9.14 -3.71 1.18
C ALA A 147 -10.66 -3.79 0.97
N LEU A 148 -11.12 -4.49 -0.07
CA LEU A 148 -12.55 -4.72 -0.31
C LEU A 148 -13.18 -5.50 0.85
N LEU A 149 -12.57 -6.62 1.27
CA LEU A 149 -13.06 -7.47 2.36
C LEU A 149 -13.05 -6.72 3.70
N ALA A 150 -11.99 -5.97 3.98
CA ALA A 150 -11.89 -5.12 5.16
C ALA A 150 -12.95 -4.00 5.18
N GLY A 151 -13.35 -3.50 4.00
CA GLY A 151 -14.43 -2.52 3.87
C GLY A 151 -15.84 -3.12 3.96
N GLN A 152 -15.98 -4.44 3.80
CA GLN A 152 -17.23 -5.18 3.96
C GLN A 152 -17.41 -5.76 5.38
N ALA A 153 -16.36 -5.73 6.19
CA ALA A 153 -16.39 -6.21 7.57
C ALA A 153 -17.38 -5.40 8.41
N GLU A 154 -18.24 -6.11 9.15
CA GLU A 154 -19.23 -5.54 10.06
C GLU A 154 -18.63 -5.20 11.42
N ASP A 155 -17.56 -5.93 11.81
CA ASP A 155 -16.86 -5.72 13.06
C ASP A 155 -15.32 -5.61 12.88
N PRO A 156 -14.61 -5.01 13.85
CA PRO A 156 -13.15 -4.86 13.77
C PRO A 156 -12.37 -6.17 13.72
N TRP A 157 -12.89 -7.27 14.27
CA TRP A 157 -12.24 -8.59 14.22
C TRP A 157 -12.33 -9.20 12.83
N GLN A 158 -13.46 -9.06 12.14
CA GLN A 158 -13.60 -9.44 10.73
C GLN A 158 -12.64 -8.63 9.84
N LYS A 159 -12.47 -7.33 10.12
CA LYS A 159 -11.48 -6.50 9.42
C LYS A 159 -10.06 -7.01 9.63
N ALA A 160 -9.68 -7.34 10.87
CA ALA A 160 -8.39 -7.95 11.18
C ALA A 160 -8.22 -9.31 10.47
N ALA A 161 -9.25 -10.15 10.45
CA ALA A 161 -9.23 -11.45 9.79
C ALA A 161 -9.05 -11.33 8.26
N ALA A 162 -9.63 -10.31 7.63
CA ALA A 162 -9.43 -10.03 6.21
C ALA A 162 -7.97 -9.69 5.87
N LEU A 163 -7.28 -8.95 6.75
CA LEU A 163 -5.86 -8.61 6.61
C LEU A 163 -4.96 -9.81 6.90
N ALA A 164 -5.29 -10.61 7.91
CA ALA A 164 -4.56 -11.83 8.26
C ALA A 164 -4.69 -12.92 7.19
N ALA A 165 -5.73 -12.88 6.35
CA ALA A 165 -6.05 -13.94 5.40
C ALA A 165 -4.96 -14.21 4.34
N VAL A 166 -4.02 -13.30 4.12
CA VAL A 166 -2.92 -13.45 3.14
C VAL A 166 -1.57 -13.76 3.80
N LEU A 167 -1.48 -13.73 5.13
CA LEU A 167 -0.23 -13.95 5.85
C LEU A 167 0.08 -15.45 5.97
N GLU A 168 1.37 -15.79 5.88
CA GLU A 168 1.85 -17.13 6.21
C GLU A 168 1.76 -17.37 7.73
N PRO A 169 1.59 -18.63 8.18
CA PRO A 169 1.52 -18.96 9.60
C PRO A 169 2.66 -18.37 10.44
N PRO A 170 3.95 -18.42 10.03
CA PRO A 170 5.03 -17.84 10.84
C PRO A 170 4.93 -16.32 11.02
N ALA A 171 4.49 -15.60 9.97
CA ALA A 171 4.32 -14.14 10.04
C ALA A 171 3.12 -13.77 10.93
N LEU A 172 2.03 -14.54 10.83
CA LEU A 172 0.84 -14.35 11.66
C LEU A 172 1.12 -14.67 13.14
N ASP A 173 1.83 -15.76 13.42
CA ASP A 173 2.21 -16.17 14.77
C ASP A 173 3.11 -15.12 15.45
N ALA A 174 4.04 -14.54 14.70
CA ALA A 174 4.88 -13.45 15.19
C ALA A 174 4.08 -12.17 15.47
N ALA A 175 3.10 -11.84 14.61
CA ALA A 175 2.27 -10.65 14.77
C ALA A 175 1.20 -10.79 15.87
N VAL A 176 0.71 -12.02 16.11
CA VAL A 176 -0.38 -12.31 17.05
C VAL A 176 0.04 -13.43 18.01
N PRO A 177 0.76 -13.11 19.10
CA PRO A 177 1.24 -14.12 20.04
C PRO A 177 0.11 -14.86 20.79
N ASP A 178 -1.05 -14.22 20.96
CA ASP A 178 -2.21 -14.81 21.63
C ASP A 178 -2.85 -15.91 20.77
N ALA A 179 -2.94 -17.13 21.31
CA ALA A 179 -3.51 -18.28 20.63
C ALA A 179 -5.04 -18.16 20.43
N GLU A 180 -5.76 -17.53 21.36
CA GLU A 180 -7.21 -17.35 21.27
C GLU A 180 -7.56 -16.34 20.19
N GLU A 181 -6.79 -15.25 20.08
CA GLU A 181 -6.96 -14.28 19.00
C GLU A 181 -6.65 -14.90 17.64
N ARG A 182 -5.58 -15.70 17.52
CA ARG A 182 -5.29 -16.44 16.28
C ARG A 182 -6.41 -17.41 15.91
N SER A 183 -6.95 -18.13 16.89
CA SER A 183 -8.10 -19.03 16.68
C SER A 183 -9.34 -18.26 16.22
N LEU A 184 -9.58 -17.06 16.77
CA LEU A 184 -10.65 -16.17 16.34
C LEU A 184 -10.43 -15.68 14.90
N LEU A 185 -9.23 -15.21 14.56
CA LEU A 185 -8.89 -14.76 13.21
C LEU A 185 -9.04 -15.89 12.18
N PHE A 186 -8.65 -17.12 12.54
CA PHE A 186 -8.82 -18.29 11.67
C PHE A 186 -10.30 -18.57 11.40
N ARG A 187 -11.16 -18.51 12.42
CA ARG A 187 -12.61 -18.71 12.27
C ARG A 187 -13.29 -17.62 11.45
N LEU A 188 -12.83 -16.37 11.57
CA LEU A 188 -13.38 -15.21 10.85
C LEU A 188 -12.75 -15.00 9.47
N ARG A 189 -11.78 -15.84 9.07
CA ARG A 189 -11.04 -15.66 7.83
C ARG A 189 -11.97 -15.70 6.61
N PRO A 190 -12.10 -14.60 5.86
CA PRO A 190 -12.94 -14.60 4.67
C PRO A 190 -12.28 -15.36 3.51
N PRO A 191 -13.07 -15.96 2.60
CA PRO A 191 -12.54 -16.53 1.37
C PRO A 191 -11.97 -15.43 0.46
N LEU A 192 -10.71 -15.59 0.04
CA LEU A 192 -10.05 -14.64 -0.87
C LEU A 192 -10.52 -14.79 -2.32
N ILE A 193 -10.95 -15.98 -2.71
CA ILE A 193 -11.56 -16.29 -4.02
C ILE A 193 -13.00 -16.71 -3.76
N ASP A 194 -13.92 -16.17 -4.56
CA ASP A 194 -15.33 -16.52 -4.46
C ASP A 194 -15.58 -17.93 -5.03
N GLY A 195 -16.39 -18.73 -4.34
CA GLY A 195 -16.73 -20.10 -4.73
C GLY A 195 -15.84 -21.17 -4.09
N ARG A 196 -16.27 -22.43 -4.19
CA ARG A 196 -15.53 -23.57 -3.65
C ARG A 196 -14.49 -24.06 -4.66
N LEU A 197 -13.24 -24.15 -4.22
CA LEU A 197 -12.13 -24.74 -4.98
C LEU A 197 -11.90 -26.19 -4.52
N SER A 198 -11.61 -27.09 -5.47
CA SER A 198 -11.10 -28.43 -5.13
C SER A 198 -9.72 -28.35 -4.48
N PRO A 199 -9.24 -29.40 -3.79
CA PRO A 199 -7.89 -29.40 -3.20
C PRO A 199 -6.79 -29.06 -4.22
N GLU A 200 -6.86 -29.62 -5.43
CA GLU A 200 -5.86 -29.37 -6.49
C GLU A 200 -5.91 -27.92 -6.96
N GLN A 201 -7.10 -27.33 -7.04
CA GLN A 201 -7.26 -25.92 -7.38
C GLN A 201 -6.74 -25.01 -6.27
N GLN A 202 -6.85 -25.41 -5.00
CA GLN A 202 -6.30 -24.69 -3.86
C GLN A 202 -4.77 -24.65 -3.94
N ASP A 203 -4.12 -25.79 -4.25
CA ASP A 203 -2.67 -25.86 -4.40
C ASP A 203 -2.16 -24.92 -5.50
N VAL A 204 -2.89 -24.82 -6.62
CA VAL A 204 -2.55 -23.93 -7.73
C VAL A 204 -2.62 -22.45 -7.34
N VAL A 205 -3.62 -22.06 -6.53
CA VAL A 205 -3.81 -20.65 -6.15
C VAL A 205 -3.08 -20.27 -4.86
N ALA A 206 -2.68 -21.22 -4.02
CA ALA A 206 -2.08 -20.93 -2.72
C ALA A 206 -0.87 -19.96 -2.80
N PRO A 207 0.09 -20.11 -3.74
CA PRO A 207 1.20 -19.15 -3.87
C PRO A 207 0.74 -17.73 -4.24
N LEU A 208 -0.40 -17.62 -4.93
CA LEU A 208 -1.01 -16.35 -5.29
C LEU A 208 -1.76 -15.71 -4.12
N LEU A 209 -2.37 -16.51 -3.25
CA LEU A 209 -3.14 -16.02 -2.12
C LEU A 209 -2.27 -15.56 -0.95
N THR A 210 -1.01 -15.98 -0.94
CA THR A 210 -0.07 -15.73 0.14
C THR A 210 0.87 -14.57 -0.18
N ALA A 211 1.01 -13.64 0.78
CA ALA A 211 2.02 -12.58 0.77
C ALA A 211 3.39 -13.15 1.23
N ALA A 212 4.04 -13.93 0.36
CA ALA A 212 5.32 -14.56 0.66
C ALA A 212 6.52 -13.60 0.61
N ASP A 213 6.37 -12.43 -0.04
CA ASP A 213 7.41 -11.41 -0.04
C ASP A 213 7.52 -10.75 1.35
N PRO A 214 8.71 -10.69 1.97
CA PRO A 214 8.87 -10.14 3.32
C PRO A 214 8.54 -8.65 3.45
N VAL A 215 8.64 -7.86 2.37
CA VAL A 215 8.24 -6.44 2.39
C VAL A 215 6.72 -6.38 2.45
N GLU A 216 6.03 -7.09 1.56
CA GLU A 216 4.57 -7.18 1.55
C GLU A 216 4.00 -7.74 2.86
N ALA A 217 4.58 -8.82 3.39
CA ALA A 217 4.16 -9.42 4.65
C ALA A 217 4.26 -8.43 5.83
N ARG A 218 5.32 -7.62 5.89
CA ARG A 218 5.47 -6.59 6.92
C ARG A 218 4.41 -5.50 6.82
N GLU A 219 4.04 -5.08 5.62
CA GLU A 219 2.95 -4.13 5.41
C GLU A 219 1.61 -4.69 5.92
N TYR A 220 1.32 -5.96 5.62
CA TYR A 220 0.13 -6.63 6.15
C TYR A 220 0.17 -6.80 7.67
N CYS A 221 1.31 -7.15 8.25
CA CYS A 221 1.45 -7.24 9.71
C CYS A 221 1.21 -5.89 10.39
N ALA A 222 1.75 -4.79 9.85
CA ALA A 222 1.51 -3.46 10.39
C ALA A 222 0.01 -3.11 10.37
N ALA A 223 -0.66 -3.30 9.23
CA ALA A 223 -2.09 -3.05 9.10
C ALA A 223 -2.93 -3.96 10.02
N LEU A 224 -2.51 -5.22 10.21
CA LEU A 224 -3.16 -6.17 11.12
C LEU A 224 -3.05 -5.72 12.58
N LEU A 225 -1.88 -5.27 13.01
CA LEU A 225 -1.67 -4.78 14.39
C LEU A 225 -2.55 -3.58 14.70
N ASP A 226 -2.70 -2.65 13.75
CA ASP A 226 -3.61 -1.51 13.89
C ASP A 226 -5.08 -1.96 13.99
N ALA A 227 -5.49 -2.93 13.17
CA ALA A 227 -6.85 -3.49 13.21
C ALA A 227 -7.13 -4.23 14.53
N LEU A 228 -6.16 -4.99 15.06
CA LEU A 228 -6.27 -5.69 16.34
C LEU A 228 -6.37 -4.72 17.52
N ALA A 229 -5.58 -3.64 17.51
CA ALA A 229 -5.68 -2.61 18.52
C ALA A 229 -7.10 -2.01 18.58
N ALA A 230 -7.68 -1.71 17.41
CA ALA A 230 -9.06 -1.24 17.32
C ALA A 230 -10.07 -2.27 17.84
N ALA A 231 -9.89 -3.56 17.50
CA ALA A 231 -10.79 -4.63 17.92
C ALA A 231 -10.77 -4.86 19.45
N ARG A 232 -9.59 -4.89 20.05
CA ARG A 232 -9.40 -5.03 21.51
C ARG A 232 -10.00 -3.85 22.28
N ALA A 233 -9.90 -2.63 21.73
CA ALA A 233 -10.50 -1.44 22.34
C ALA A 233 -12.02 -1.53 22.41
N VAL A 234 -12.67 -1.97 21.31
CA VAL A 234 -14.13 -2.18 21.27
C VAL A 234 -14.57 -3.27 22.25
N GLN A 235 -13.85 -4.39 22.29
CA GLN A 235 -14.15 -5.48 23.22
C GLN A 235 -14.02 -5.04 24.69
N SER A 236 -12.94 -4.32 25.01
CA SER A 236 -12.70 -3.80 26.37
C SER A 236 -13.80 -2.84 26.82
N ALA A 237 -14.24 -1.94 25.94
CA ALA A 237 -15.35 -1.03 26.21
C ALA A 237 -16.67 -1.79 26.46
N ALA A 238 -16.96 -2.81 25.65
CA ALA A 238 -18.14 -3.66 25.83
C ALA A 238 -18.10 -4.42 27.17
N SER A 239 -16.97 -5.02 27.53
CA SER A 239 -16.79 -5.70 28.81
C SER A 239 -16.92 -4.76 30.01
N ALA A 240 -16.40 -3.53 29.91
CA ALA A 240 -16.55 -2.52 30.96
C ALA A 240 -18.00 -2.11 31.16
N ALA A 241 -18.76 -1.90 30.08
CA ALA A 241 -20.18 -1.57 30.14
C ALA A 241 -21.01 -2.69 30.81
N VAL A 242 -20.77 -3.95 30.44
CA VAL A 242 -21.43 -5.11 31.07
C VAL A 242 -21.12 -5.19 32.56
N ARG A 243 -19.87 -4.89 32.97
CA ARG A 243 -19.49 -4.88 34.38
C ARG A 243 -20.13 -3.74 35.16
N ALA A 244 -20.29 -2.56 34.56
CA ALA A 244 -20.97 -1.43 35.17
C ALA A 244 -22.45 -1.72 35.42
N VAL A 245 -23.15 -2.34 34.46
CA VAL A 245 -24.55 -2.77 34.62
C VAL A 245 -24.72 -3.82 35.72
N ARG A 246 -23.71 -4.65 35.96
CA ARG A 246 -23.73 -5.70 36.99
C ARG A 246 -23.37 -5.22 38.39
N ARG A 247 -22.91 -3.98 38.57
CA ARG A 247 -22.64 -3.39 39.89
C ARG A 247 -23.83 -2.49 40.29
N PRO A 248 -24.67 -2.89 41.26
CA PRO A 248 -25.71 -2.03 41.82
C PRO A 248 -25.13 -0.87 42.63
#